data_AF-A0A7L5YL06-F1
#
_entry.id   AF-A0A7L5YL06-F1
#
_cell.length_a   1.000
_cell.length_b   1.000
_cell.length_c   1.000
_cell.angle_alpha   90.00
_cell.angle_beta   90.00
_cell.angle_gamma   90.00
#
_symmetry.space_group_name_H-M   'P 1'
#
loop_
_entity.id
_entity.type
_entity.pdbx_description
1 polymer ?
#
loop_
_entity_poly.entity_id
_entity_poly.type
_entity_poly.pdbx_seq_one_letter_code
_entity_poly.pdbx_strand_id
1 'polypeptide(L)'
;MADGLAETEDLRRHLINDVAHELRTPLSNVCGYLEAMNDGVTGTPSIIESLYEEAMLLQRLVEDLQELALAEAGQLKLASQPTAIGDIITKTANAHRTAASEKDIQIVIDLAPGLPAVRRPGAHQPGAA
;
A
#
# COMPACT_ATOMS: atom_id res chain seq x y z
N MET A 1 8.18 -8.47 32.01
CA MET A 1 8.52 -7.18 31.35
C MET A 1 9.66 -7.31 30.35
N ALA A 2 10.61 -8.25 30.50
CA ALA A 2 11.65 -8.51 29.50
C ALA A 2 11.14 -9.25 28.24
N ASP A 3 10.16 -10.16 28.37
CA ASP A 3 9.66 -10.94 27.22
C ASP A 3 8.98 -10.10 26.14
N GLY A 4 8.21 -9.07 26.52
CA GLY A 4 7.51 -8.23 25.53
C GLY A 4 8.45 -7.39 24.65
N LEU A 5 9.62 -6.99 25.15
CA LEU A 5 10.61 -6.24 24.35
C LEU A 5 11.28 -7.13 23.30
N ALA A 6 11.64 -8.36 23.66
CA ALA A 6 12.25 -9.31 22.74
C ALA A 6 11.28 -9.71 21.62
N GLU A 7 10.01 -9.96 21.97
CA GLU A 7 8.97 -10.32 21.02
C GLU A 7 8.67 -9.19 20.02
N THR A 8 8.68 -7.92 20.48
CA THR A 8 8.51 -6.75 19.60
C THR A 8 9.69 -6.58 18.65
N GLU A 9 10.92 -6.80 19.13
CA GLU A 9 12.15 -6.68 18.33
C GLU A 9 12.27 -7.79 17.28
N ASP A 10 11.84 -9.01 17.62
CA ASP A 10 11.79 -10.11 16.66
C ASP A 10 10.74 -9.87 15.59
N LEU A 11 9.54 -9.39 15.95
CA LEU A 11 8.51 -9.02 14.98
C LEU A 11 9.02 -7.92 14.03
N ARG A 12 9.72 -6.91 14.56
CA ARG A 12 10.36 -5.84 13.77
C ARG A 12 11.35 -6.38 12.74
N ARG A 13 12.24 -7.29 13.16
CA ARG A 13 13.23 -7.90 12.26
C ARG A 13 12.58 -8.71 11.15
N HIS A 14 11.53 -9.47 11.46
CA HIS A 14 10.79 -10.22 10.45
C HIS A 14 10.13 -9.29 9.44
N LEU A 15 9.43 -8.24 9.91
CA LEU A 15 8.77 -7.27 9.02
C LEU A 15 9.76 -6.54 8.10
N ILE A 16 10.91 -6.09 8.63
CA ILE A 16 11.93 -5.43 7.80
C ILE A 16 12.51 -6.39 6.77
N ASN A 17 12.73 -7.65 7.15
CA ASN A 17 13.22 -8.66 6.21
C ASN A 17 12.19 -8.94 5.12
N ASP A 18 10.91 -9.09 5.47
CA ASP A 18 9.83 -9.34 4.52
C ASP A 18 9.70 -8.19 3.53
N VAL A 19 9.68 -6.94 4.01
CA VAL A 19 9.63 -5.76 3.12
C VAL A 19 10.89 -5.66 2.25
N ALA A 20 12.08 -5.94 2.79
CA ALA A 20 13.30 -5.96 2.00
C ALA A 20 13.27 -7.02 0.88
N HIS A 21 12.61 -8.15 1.10
CA HIS A 21 12.40 -9.18 0.08
C HIS A 21 11.37 -8.72 -0.96
N GLU A 22 10.26 -8.13 -0.52
CA GLU A 22 9.23 -7.60 -1.41
C GLU A 22 9.72 -6.41 -2.26
N LEU A 23 10.65 -5.59 -1.77
CA LEU A 23 11.29 -4.52 -2.54
C LEU A 23 12.27 -5.05 -3.60
N ARG A 24 12.98 -6.15 -3.31
CA ARG A 24 14.05 -6.67 -4.17
C ARG A 24 13.53 -7.10 -5.54
N THR A 25 12.38 -7.77 -5.57
CA THR A 25 11.77 -8.29 -6.80
C THR A 25 11.40 -7.19 -7.81
N PRO A 26 10.53 -6.21 -7.48
CA PRO A 26 10.17 -5.14 -8.41
C PRO A 26 11.38 -4.28 -8.80
N LEU A 27 12.32 -4.03 -7.87
CA LEU A 27 13.54 -3.28 -8.20
C LEU A 27 14.41 -4.02 -9.22
N SER A 28 14.57 -5.34 -9.08
CA SER A 28 15.33 -6.16 -10.02
C SER A 28 14.69 -6.16 -11.40
N ASN A 29 13.35 -6.26 -11.46
CA ASN A 29 12.60 -6.20 -12.72
C ASN A 29 12.80 -4.85 -13.42
N VAL A 30 12.65 -3.74 -12.68
CA VAL A 30 12.84 -2.38 -13.21
C VAL A 30 14.25 -2.21 -13.76
N CYS A 31 15.27 -2.59 -12.99
CA CYS A 31 16.66 -2.52 -13.44
C CYS A 31 16.90 -3.36 -14.69
N GLY A 32 16.42 -4.61 -14.74
CA GLY A 32 16.62 -5.50 -15.88
C GLY A 32 15.97 -5.00 -17.18
N TYR A 33 14.76 -4.44 -17.10
CA TYR A 33 14.11 -3.82 -18.25
C TYR A 33 14.82 -2.55 -18.72
N LEU A 34 15.27 -1.70 -17.79
CA LEU A 34 16.05 -0.50 -18.13
C LEU A 34 17.40 -0.86 -18.76
N GLU A 35 18.04 -1.94 -18.31
CA GLU A 35 19.28 -2.47 -18.88
C GLU A 35 19.05 -2.96 -20.33
N ALA A 36 17.98 -3.72 -20.57
CA ALA A 36 17.59 -4.14 -21.91
C ALA A 36 17.28 -2.94 -22.85
N MET A 37 16.62 -1.90 -22.33
CA MET A 37 16.35 -0.67 -23.10
C MET A 37 17.65 0.08 -23.44
N ASN A 38 18.60 0.13 -22.50
CA ASN A 38 19.92 0.70 -22.74
C ASN A 38 20.71 -0.07 -23.82
N ASP A 39 20.52 -1.39 -23.90
CA ASP A 39 21.12 -2.26 -24.92
C ASP A 39 20.41 -2.17 -26.29
N GLY A 40 19.42 -1.28 -26.43
CA GLY A 40 18.74 -0.97 -27.68
C GLY A 40 17.42 -1.70 -27.90
N VAL A 41 16.91 -2.42 -26.89
CA VAL A 41 15.57 -3.01 -26.95
C VAL A 41 14.51 -1.91 -26.84
N THR A 42 13.66 -1.78 -27.86
CA THR A 42 12.54 -0.82 -27.81
C THR A 42 11.45 -1.32 -26.86
N GLY A 43 11.18 -0.57 -25.80
CA GLY A 43 10.07 -0.83 -24.90
C GLY A 43 8.72 -0.73 -25.64
N THR A 44 7.82 -1.67 -25.38
CA THR A 44 6.41 -1.59 -25.79
C THR A 44 5.63 -0.77 -24.76
N PRO A 45 4.46 -0.19 -25.13
CA PRO A 45 3.59 0.46 -24.16
C PRO A 45 3.25 -0.40 -22.94
N SER A 46 3.09 -1.72 -23.13
CA SER A 46 2.86 -2.67 -22.05
C SER A 46 4.05 -2.79 -21.10
N ILE A 47 5.30 -2.76 -21.59
CA ILE A 47 6.50 -2.79 -20.74
C ILE A 47 6.60 -1.51 -19.91
N ILE A 48 6.29 -0.36 -20.52
CA ILE A 48 6.28 0.94 -19.83
C ILE A 48 5.22 0.94 -18.72
N GLU A 49 4.04 0.37 -18.99
CA GLU A 49 2.97 0.23 -18.00
C GLU A 49 3.38 -0.70 -16.85
N SER A 50 3.98 -1.86 -17.13
CA SER A 50 4.51 -2.74 -16.09
C SER A 50 5.56 -2.04 -15.22
N LEU A 51 6.54 -1.37 -15.83
CA LEU A 51 7.57 -0.59 -15.14
C LEU A 51 6.97 0.47 -14.21
N TYR A 52 5.90 1.12 -14.67
CA TYR A 52 5.17 2.09 -13.87
C TYR A 52 4.46 1.44 -12.68
N GLU A 53 3.81 0.29 -12.86
CA GLU A 53 3.20 -0.48 -11.77
C GLU A 53 4.22 -0.92 -10.72
N GLU A 54 5.39 -1.39 -11.16
CA GLU A 54 6.49 -1.78 -10.26
C GLU A 54 7.06 -0.58 -9.49
N ALA A 55 7.21 0.57 -10.15
CA ALA A 55 7.63 1.80 -9.49
C ALA A 55 6.59 2.29 -8.46
N MET A 56 5.30 2.19 -8.78
CA MET A 56 4.22 2.51 -7.85
C MET A 56 4.20 1.57 -6.64
N LEU A 57 4.44 0.28 -6.85
CA LEU A 57 4.56 -0.70 -5.76
C LEU A 57 5.73 -0.36 -4.83
N LEU A 58 6.91 -0.08 -5.41
CA LEU A 58 8.10 0.36 -4.65
C LEU A 58 7.81 1.62 -3.84
N GLN A 59 7.15 2.62 -4.44
CA GLN A 59 6.76 3.84 -3.74
C GLN A 59 5.88 3.54 -2.52
N ARG A 60 4.84 2.73 -2.70
CA ARG A 60 3.92 2.36 -1.61
C ARG A 60 4.64 1.62 -0.48
N LEU A 61 5.53 0.68 -0.79
CA LEU A 61 6.30 -0.05 0.23
C LEU A 61 7.22 0.89 1.04
N VAL A 62 7.79 1.91 0.40
CA VAL A 62 8.59 2.93 1.10
C VAL A 62 7.73 3.81 1.99
N GLU A 63 6.53 4.20 1.53
CA GLU A 63 5.56 4.96 2.33
C GLU A 63 5.12 4.16 3.57
N ASP A 64 4.80 2.88 3.41
CA ASP A 64 4.39 1.99 4.49
C ASP A 64 5.51 1.85 5.56
N LEU A 65 6.78 1.74 5.14
CA LEU A 65 7.92 1.73 6.07
C LEU A 65 8.09 3.05 6.83
N GLN A 66 7.84 4.18 6.17
CA GLN A 66 7.92 5.49 6.81
C GLN A 66 6.80 5.66 7.83
N GLU A 67 5.56 5.25 7.50
CA GLU A 67 4.44 5.27 8.44
C GLU A 67 4.71 4.40 9.66
N LEU A 68 5.28 3.21 9.45
CA LEU A 68 5.67 2.30 10.53
C LEU A 68 6.73 2.94 11.44
N ALA A 69 7.78 3.54 10.87
CA ALA A 69 8.83 4.21 11.65
C ALA A 69 8.27 5.37 12.49
N LEU A 70 7.32 6.13 11.93
CA LEU A 70 6.61 7.19 12.67
C LEU A 70 5.74 6.61 13.80
N ALA A 71 5.07 5.48 13.56
CA ALA A 71 4.25 4.82 14.56
C ALA A 71 5.08 4.34 15.76
N GLU A 72 6.22 3.70 15.50
CA GLU A 72 7.16 3.21 16.53
C GLU A 72 7.77 4.34 17.34
N ALA A 73 8.10 5.46 16.69
CA ALA A 73 8.61 6.65 17.38
C ALA A 73 7.54 7.38 18.22
N GLY A 74 6.27 6.93 18.19
CA GLY A 74 5.14 7.63 18.77
C GLY A 74 4.84 8.97 18.08
N GLN A 75 5.34 9.16 16.86
CA GLN A 75 5.24 10.38 16.07
C GLN A 75 4.16 10.32 14.99
N LEU A 76 3.51 9.16 14.81
CA LEU A 76 2.39 9.02 13.88
C LEU A 76 1.21 9.87 14.37
N LYS A 77 1.01 11.01 13.71
CA LYS A 77 -0.13 11.90 13.99
C LYS A 77 -1.34 11.41 13.21
N LEU A 78 -2.35 10.99 13.95
CA LEU A 78 -3.64 10.61 13.37
C LEU A 78 -4.54 11.85 13.28
N ALA A 79 -4.83 12.29 12.06
CA ALA A 79 -5.81 13.35 11.83
C ALA A 79 -7.21 12.73 11.82
N SER A 80 -7.94 12.89 12.92
CA SER A 80 -9.31 12.37 13.04
C SER A 80 -10.29 13.29 12.33
N GLN A 81 -10.87 12.81 11.22
CA GLN A 81 -11.90 13.53 10.48
C GLN A 81 -13.20 12.72 10.35
N PRO A 82 -14.37 13.38 10.40
CA PRO A 82 -15.64 12.73 10.09
C PRO A 82 -15.59 12.15 8.68
N THR A 83 -15.85 10.85 8.56
CA THR A 83 -15.78 10.15 7.28
C THR A 83 -17.03 9.30 7.06
N ALA A 84 -17.64 9.43 5.89
CA ALA A 84 -18.75 8.59 5.46
C ALA A 84 -18.21 7.20 5.08
N ILE A 85 -18.39 6.21 5.95
CA ILE A 85 -17.85 4.86 5.73
C ILE A 85 -18.44 4.18 4.48
N GLY A 86 -19.69 4.50 4.14
CA GLY A 86 -20.35 3.97 2.94
C GLY A 86 -19.60 4.34 1.66
N ASP A 87 -19.04 5.55 1.59
CA ASP A 87 -18.26 5.99 0.43
C ASP A 87 -16.94 5.24 0.30
N ILE A 88 -16.28 4.97 1.42
CA ILE A 88 -15.05 4.16 1.44
C ILE A 88 -15.36 2.75 0.95
N ILE A 89 -16.36 2.10 1.54
CA ILE A 89 -16.74 0.72 1.20
C ILE A 89 -17.09 0.63 -0.29
N THR A 90 -17.87 1.58 -0.80
CA THR A 90 -18.26 1.62 -2.21
C THR A 90 -17.06 1.83 -3.13
N LYS A 91 -16.16 2.75 -2.79
CA LYS A 91 -14.92 2.99 -3.57
C LYS A 91 -14.04 1.75 -3.61
N THR A 92 -13.80 1.11 -2.46
CA THR A 92 -12.99 -0.10 -2.37
C THR A 92 -13.61 -1.26 -3.14
N ALA A 93 -14.91 -1.50 -2.98
CA ALA A 93 -15.62 -2.54 -3.72
C ALA A 93 -15.55 -2.33 -5.24
N ASN A 94 -15.68 -1.08 -5.71
CA ASN A 94 -15.54 -0.75 -7.13
C ASN A 94 -14.11 -0.96 -7.64
N ALA A 95 -13.09 -0.61 -6.85
CA ALA A 95 -11.69 -0.83 -7.22
C ALA A 95 -11.35 -2.32 -7.44
N HIS A 96 -12.01 -3.23 -6.72
CA HIS A 96 -11.79 -4.68 -6.85
C HIS A 96 -12.79 -5.38 -7.78
N ARG A 97 -13.77 -4.66 -8.33
CA ARG A 97 -14.88 -5.28 -9.08
C ARG A 97 -14.41 -5.98 -10.35
N THR A 98 -13.48 -5.38 -11.09
CA THR A 98 -12.90 -5.95 -12.32
C THR A 98 -12.15 -7.25 -12.02
N ALA A 99 -11.18 -7.20 -11.10
CA ALA A 99 -10.38 -8.36 -10.70
C ALA A 99 -11.22 -9.49 -10.08
N ALA A 100 -12.31 -9.15 -9.39
CA ALA A 100 -13.26 -10.14 -8.87
C ALA A 100 -14.08 -10.80 -9.99
N SER A 101 -14.56 -10.02 -10.96
CA SER A 101 -15.31 -10.53 -12.10
C SER A 101 -14.48 -11.44 -12.99
N GLU A 102 -13.19 -11.17 -13.17
CA GLU A 102 -12.26 -12.04 -13.91
C GLU A 102 -12.08 -13.42 -13.27
N LYS A 103 -12.43 -13.55 -11.98
CA LYS A 103 -12.34 -14.77 -11.19
C LYS A 103 -13.72 -15.36 -10.85
N ASP A 104 -14.79 -14.89 -11.49
CA ASP A 104 -16.18 -15.26 -11.19
C ASP A 104 -16.59 -15.04 -9.72
N ILE A 105 -15.98 -14.04 -9.05
CA ILE A 105 -16.28 -13.66 -7.67
C ILE A 105 -17.25 -12.48 -7.66
N GLN A 106 -18.38 -12.64 -6.96
CA GLN A 106 -19.36 -11.58 -6.78
C GLN A 106 -19.09 -10.78 -5.50
N ILE A 107 -18.88 -9.46 -5.63
CA ILE A 107 -18.83 -8.54 -4.49
C ILE A 107 -20.23 -7.97 -4.24
N VAL A 108 -20.78 -8.25 -3.06
CA VAL A 108 -22.07 -7.72 -2.59
C VAL A 108 -21.83 -6.70 -1.50
N ILE A 109 -22.43 -5.52 -1.64
CA ILE A 109 -22.40 -4.46 -0.64
C ILE A 109 -23.80 -4.40 0.00
N ASP A 110 -23.88 -4.72 1.28
CA ASP A 110 -25.08 -4.55 2.09
C ASP A 110 -24.82 -3.48 3.16
N LEU A 111 -25.37 -2.29 2.96
CA LEU A 111 -25.19 -1.13 3.83
C LEU A 111 -26.54 -0.61 4.30
N ALA A 112 -26.68 -0.43 5.61
CA ALA A 112 -27.84 0.23 6.18
C ALA A 112 -27.94 1.69 5.66
N PRO A 113 -29.14 2.20 5.34
CA PRO A 113 -29.30 3.60 4.98
C PRO A 113 -28.98 4.51 6.18
N GLY A 114 -28.28 5.62 5.92
CA GLY A 114 -28.00 6.63 6.95
C GLY A 114 -26.88 6.28 7.94
N LEU A 115 -25.87 5.51 7.52
CA LEU A 115 -24.71 5.20 8.35
C LEU A 115 -24.08 6.48 8.95
N PRO A 116 -23.82 6.50 10.27
CA PRO A 116 -23.20 7.66 10.89
C PRO A 116 -21.77 7.86 10.38
N ALA A 117 -21.34 9.12 10.32
CA ALA A 117 -19.93 9.42 10.05
C ALA A 117 -19.07 8.85 11.18
N VAL A 118 -18.08 8.03 10.82
CA VAL A 118 -17.11 7.48 11.76
C VAL A 118 -15.84 8.34 11.74
N ARG A 119 -15.20 8.42 12.90
CA ARG A 119 -13.89 9.07 13.02
C ARG A 119 -12.83 8.11 12.51
N ARG A 120 -12.30 8.38 11.32
CA ARG A 120 -11.15 7.66 10.78
C ARG A 120 -9.87 8.28 11.33
N PRO A 121 -8.97 7.50 11.95
CA PRO A 121 -7.58 7.91 12.12
C PRO A 121 -6.91 7.84 10.73
N GLY A 122 -6.73 8.98 10.07
CA GLY A 122 -5.98 9.06 8.81
C GLY A 122 -4.51 9.37 9.08
N ALA A 123 -3.61 8.79 8.27
CA ALA A 123 -2.22 9.24 8.20
C ALA A 123 -2.19 10.73 7.82
N HIS A 124 -1.32 11.48 8.49
CA HIS A 124 -1.14 12.90 8.25
C HIS A 124 -0.61 13.12 6.82
N GLN A 125 -1.39 13.80 5.95
CA GLN A 125 -0.84 14.32 4.70
C GLN A 125 0.20 15.41 5.02
N PRO A 126 1.46 15.26 4.61
CA PRO A 126 2.41 16.36 4.68
C PRO A 126 2.05 17.36 3.57
N GLY A 127 1.55 18.54 3.94
CA GLY A 127 1.37 19.64 2.96
C GLY A 127 0.10 20.49 3.06
N ALA A 128 -0.82 20.24 4.00
CA ALA A 128 -1.94 21.15 4.23
C ALA A 128 -1.56 22.24 5.24
N ALA A 129 -1.01 23.35 4.72
CA ALA A 129 -1.01 24.66 5.37
C ALA A 129 -2.02 25.56 4.65
#